data_AF-A0A0M4LR51-F1
#
_entry.id   AF-A0A0M4LR51-F1
#
_cell.length_a   1.000
_cell.length_b   1.000
_cell.length_c   1.000
_cell.angle_alpha   90.00
_cell.angle_beta   90.00
_cell.angle_gamma   90.00
#
_symmetry.space_group_name_H-M   'P 1'
#
loop_
_entity.id
_entity.type
_entity.pdbx_description
1 polymer ?
#
loop_
_entity_poly.entity_id
_entity_poly.type
_entity_poly.pdbx_seq_one_letter_code
_entity_poly.pdbx_strand_id
1 'polypeptide(L)' 'MNKKSENTVEANINLVEDFGNYKLISATNDNIQIKVKVKRESIIPEDKILLEIPSKHCCIYNNEELVE' A
#
# COMPACT_ATOMS: atom_id res chain seq x y z
N MET A 1 -3.81 -3.40 -17.76
CA MET A 1 -4.23 -4.43 -16.79
C MET A 1 -3.08 -4.65 -15.83
N ASN A 2 -3.22 -4.22 -14.57
CA ASN A 2 -2.17 -4.41 -13.56
C ASN A 2 -2.03 -5.91 -13.29
N LYS A 3 -0.91 -6.50 -13.70
CA LYS A 3 -0.63 -7.92 -13.48
C LYS A 3 -0.17 -8.10 -12.04
N LYS A 4 -0.80 -9.04 -11.33
CA LYS A 4 -0.29 -9.59 -10.08
C LYS A 4 1.14 -10.09 -10.32
N SER A 5 2.09 -9.59 -9.55
CA SER A 5 3.48 -10.05 -9.49
C SER A 5 3.78 -10.64 -8.11
N GLU A 6 4.94 -11.28 -7.93
CA GLU A 6 5.34 -11.82 -6.61
C GLU A 6 5.31 -10.76 -5.50
N ASN A 7 5.60 -9.50 -5.84
CA ASN A 7 5.69 -8.40 -4.88
C ASN A 7 4.40 -7.57 -4.83
N THR A 8 3.24 -8.18 -5.07
CA THR A 8 1.95 -7.49 -5.00
C THR A 8 1.01 -8.09 -3.97
N VAL A 9 0.31 -7.22 -3.25
CA VAL A 9 -0.69 -7.58 -2.24
C VAL A 9 -2.04 -7.02 -2.67
N GLU A 10 -3.05 -7.88 -2.76
CA GLU A 10 -4.43 -7.43 -2.91
C GLU A 10 -4.98 -7.06 -1.54
N ALA A 11 -5.57 -5.87 -1.39
CA ALA A 11 -6.11 -5.39 -0.12
C ALA A 11 -7.49 -4.74 -0.34
N ASN A 12 -8.35 -4.84 0.68
CA ASN A 12 -9.64 -4.15 0.71
C ASN A 12 -9.42 -2.72 1.19
N ILE A 13 -9.95 -1.74 0.48
CA ILE A 13 -9.87 -0.33 0.87
C ILE A 13 -10.82 -0.10 2.05
N ASN A 14 -10.30 0.51 3.11
CA ASN A 14 -11.10 0.86 4.29
C ASN A 14 -11.42 2.35 4.34
N LEU A 15 -10.46 3.20 3.92
CA LEU A 15 -10.59 4.65 3.99
C LEU A 15 -9.68 5.31 2.94
N VAL A 16 -10.18 6.39 2.34
CA VAL A 16 -9.41 7.30 1.49
C VAL A 16 -9.54 8.72 2.05
N GLU A 17 -8.42 9.32 2.44
CA GLU A 17 -8.35 10.67 2.97
C GLU A 17 -7.67 11.60 1.96
N ASP A 18 -8.22 12.80 1.72
CA ASP A 18 -7.59 13.84 0.90
C ASP A 18 -6.93 14.89 1.81
N PHE A 19 -5.61 15.01 1.72
CA PHE A 19 -4.78 15.95 2.50
C PHE A 19 -4.44 17.23 1.73
N GLY A 20 -5.13 17.52 0.62
CA GLY A 20 -4.97 18.72 -0.19
C GLY A 20 -3.85 18.64 -1.22
N ASN A 21 -2.73 17.96 -0.92
CA ASN A 21 -1.62 17.72 -1.87
C ASN A 21 -1.38 16.23 -2.20
N TYR A 22 -1.97 15.32 -1.44
CA TYR A 22 -1.95 13.88 -1.70
C TYR A 22 -3.21 13.23 -1.14
N LYS A 23 -3.46 11.98 -1.52
CA LYS A 23 -4.45 11.14 -0.86
C LYS A 23 -3.75 10.02 -0.08
N LEU A 24 -4.27 9.68 1.09
CA LEU A 24 -3.82 8.54 1.87
C LEU A 24 -4.88 7.45 1.79
N ILE A 25 -4.48 6.28 1.32
CA ILE A 25 -5.31 5.08 1.26
C ILE A 25 -4.94 4.22 2.44
N SER A 26 -5.92 3.89 3.29
CA SER A 26 -5.79 2.84 4.30
C SER A 26 -6.52 1.59 3.78
N ALA A 27 -5.79 0.50 3.66
CA ALA A 27 -6.29 -0.78 3.17
C ALA A 27 -5.87 -1.94 4.08
N THR A 28 -6.62 -3.04 4.04
CA THR A 28 -6.37 -4.21 4.89
C THR A 28 -6.25 -5.47 4.02
N ASN A 29 -5.21 -6.26 4.29
CA ASN A 29 -5.07 -7.64 3.82
C ASN A 29 -5.03 -8.54 5.07
N ASP A 30 -6.06 -9.36 5.25
CA ASP A 30 -6.29 -10.16 6.47
C ASP A 30 -6.17 -9.32 7.75
N ASN A 31 -5.09 -9.50 8.52
CA ASN A 31 -4.84 -8.79 9.78
C ASN A 31 -3.80 -7.66 9.64
N ILE A 32 -3.31 -7.39 8.43
CA ILE A 32 -2.27 -6.40 8.17
C ILE A 32 -2.91 -5.13 7.63
N GLN A 33 -2.70 -4.02 8.32
CA GLN A 33 -3.09 -2.69 7.84
C GLN A 33 -1.95 -2.07 7.03
N ILE A 34 -2.25 -1.62 5.83
CA ILE A 34 -1.31 -0.99 4.90
C ILE A 34 -1.79 0.44 4.60
N LYS A 35 -0.90 1.41 4.70
CA LYS A 35 -1.17 2.82 4.34
C LYS A 35 -0.32 3.23 3.16
N VAL A 36 -0.96 3.81 2.14
CA VAL A 36 -0.28 4.20 0.89
C VAL A 36 -0.62 5.64 0.56
N LYS A 37 0.44 6.45 0.42
CA LYS A 37 0.33 7.82 -0.08
C LYS A 37 0.38 7.81 -1.59
N VAL A 38 -0.64 8.38 -2.22
CA VAL A 38 -0.74 8.53 -3.67
C VAL A 38 -0.91 9.99 -4.07
N LYS A 39 -0.67 10.31 -5.34
CA LYS A 39 -0.94 11.66 -5.84
C LYS A 39 -2.42 11.98 -5.70
N ARG A 40 -2.75 13.26 -5.51
CA ARG A 40 -4.14 13.67 -5.25
C ARG A 40 -5.06 13.33 -6.41
N GLU A 41 -4.56 13.47 -7.64
CA GLU A 41 -5.27 13.20 -8.89
C GLU A 41 -5.40 11.71 -9.24
N SER A 42 -4.82 10.80 -8.43
CA SER A 42 -4.96 9.37 -8.65
C SER A 42 -6.43 8.94 -8.56
N ILE A 43 -6.86 8.15 -9.55
CA ILE A 43 -8.15 7.46 -9.56
C ILE A 43 -8.00 6.23 -8.68
N ILE A 44 -8.85 6.12 -7.67
CA ILE A 44 -8.80 5.06 -6.65
C ILE A 44 -10.09 4.25 -6.79
N PRO A 45 -10.02 2.91 -6.91
CA PRO A 45 -11.21 2.06 -6.90
C PRO A 45 -11.91 2.12 -5.52
N GLU A 46 -13.18 1.73 -5.45
CA GLU A 46 -13.92 1.82 -4.18
C GLU A 46 -13.67 0.62 -3.25
N ASP A 47 -13.32 -0.54 -3.81
CA ASP A 47 -13.45 -1.82 -3.10
C ASP A 47 -12.08 -2.47 -2.83
N LYS A 48 -11.38 -2.89 -3.88
CA LYS A 48 -10.08 -3.57 -3.79
C LYS A 48 -9.00 -2.84 -4.56
N ILE A 49 -7.78 -2.93 -4.04
CA ILE A 49 -6.58 -2.40 -4.68
C ILE A 49 -5.46 -3.44 -4.70
N LEU A 50 -4.66 -3.42 -5.76
CA LEU A 50 -3.42 -4.18 -5.85
C LEU A 50 -2.25 -3.25 -5.53
N LEU A 51 -1.55 -3.53 -4.43
CA LEU A 51 -0.42 -2.75 -3.93
C LEU A 51 0.89 -3.42 -4.33
N GLU A 52 1.75 -2.70 -5.06
CA GLU A 52 3.11 -3.14 -5.33
C GLU A 52 4.02 -2.73 -4.17
N ILE A 53 4.79 -3.70 -3.65
CA ILE A 53 5.78 -3.51 -2.60
C ILE A 53 7.16 -3.65 -3.25
N PRO A 54 7.78 -2.54 -3.69
CA PRO A 54 9.07 -2.61 -4.38
C PRO A 54 10.17 -3.06 -3.41
N SER A 55 10.73 -4.25 -3.64
CA SER A 55 11.75 -4.87 -2.78
C SER A 55 12.95 -3.95 -2.49
N LYS A 56 13.35 -3.13 -3.47
CA LYS A 56 14.44 -2.14 -3.33
C LYS A 56 14.20 -1.05 -2.27
N HIS A 57 12.99 -0.96 -1.72
CA HIS A 57 12.60 0.00 -0.68
C HIS A 57 12.13 -0.67 0.61
N CYS A 58 12.17 -2.00 0.66
CA CYS A 58 11.84 -2.75 1.86
C CYS A 58 13.00 -2.69 2.85
N CYS A 59 12.66 -2.75 4.13
CA CYS A 59 13.60 -2.90 5.23
C CYS A 59 13.26 -4.17 6.00
N ILE A 60 14.25 -4.99 6.33
CA ILE A 60 14.13 -6.19 7.15
C ILE A 60 14.72 -5.89 8.52
N TYR A 61 13.96 -6.19 9.57
CA TYR A 61 14.40 -6.00 10.94
C TYR A 61 14.45 -7.34 11.68
N ASN A 62 15.50 -7.55 12.46
CA ASN A 62 15.63 -8.68 13.38
C ASN A 62 15.95 -8.14 14.78
N ASN A 63 15.13 -8.47 15.78
CA ASN A 63 15.27 -7.95 17.15
C ASN A 63 15.43 -6.42 17.19
N GLU A 64 14.57 -5.70 16.46
CA GLU A 64 14.58 -4.23 16.35
C GLU A 64 15.80 -3.62 15.60
N GLU A 65 16.72 -4.45 15.10
CA GLU A 65 17.88 -4.01 14.31
C GLU A 65 17.63 -4.16 12.81
N LEU A 66 17.97 -3.13 12.02
CA LEU A 66 17.91 -3.16 10.56
C LEU A 66 19.01 -4.07 10.00
N VAL A 67 18.63 -5.07 9.21
CA VAL A 67 19.56 -6.04 8.61
C VAL A 67 19.60 -6.02 7.08
N GLU A 68 18.55 -5.53 6.42
CA GLU A 68 18.48 -5.34 4.96
C GLU A 68 17.57 -4.16 4.62
#